data_AF-A0A4U1LUJ2-F1
#
_entry.id   AF-A0A4U1LUJ2-F1
#
_cell.length_a   1.000
_cell.length_b   1.000
_cell.length_c   1.000
_cell.angle_alpha   90.00
_cell.angle_beta   90.00
_cell.angle_gamma   90.00
#
_symmetry.space_group_name_H-M   'P 1'
#
loop_
_entity.id
_entity.type
_entity.pdbx_description
1 polymer ?
#
loop_
_entity_poly.entity_id
_entity_poly.type
_entity_poly.pdbx_seq_one_letter_code
_entity_poly.pdbx_strand_id
1 'polypeptide(L)'
;MNKKHIDRLKDILSEWNPLGDMANQISDLENYEIEATDILFHINKKNSVEQISKIIKTVLEQAFDIDVNKEKSLEVAHKIHLMINEK
;
A
#
# COMPACT_ATOMS: atom_id res chain seq x y z
N MET A 1 1.30 1.77 16.14
CA MET A 1 1.48 1.06 14.84
C MET A 1 2.81 0.33 14.86
N ASN A 2 2.90 -0.88 14.28
CA ASN A 2 4.15 -1.66 14.31
C ASN A 2 5.09 -1.20 13.20
N LYS A 3 6.25 -0.62 13.56
CA LYS A 3 7.27 -0.13 12.62
C LYS A 3 7.68 -1.19 11.59
N LYS A 4 7.78 -2.46 12.00
CA LYS A 4 8.10 -3.58 11.11
C LYS A 4 7.06 -3.77 9.99
N HIS A 5 5.79 -3.52 10.26
CA HIS A 5 4.75 -3.60 9.22
C HIS A 5 4.80 -2.42 8.28
N ILE A 6 5.12 -1.22 8.78
CA ILE A 6 5.30 -0.03 7.95
C ILE A 6 6.47 -0.27 6.99
N ASP A 7 7.64 -0.65 7.50
CA ASP A 7 8.83 -0.90 6.69
C ASP A 7 8.56 -1.96 5.61
N ARG A 8 7.91 -3.08 5.98
CA ARG A 8 7.59 -4.14 5.02
C ARG A 8 6.53 -3.73 3.99
N LEU A 9 5.58 -2.88 4.36
CA LEU A 9 4.61 -2.34 3.39
C LEU A 9 5.28 -1.34 2.44
N LYS A 10 6.17 -0.49 2.94
CA LYS A 10 6.98 0.40 2.10
C LYS A 10 7.73 -0.41 1.04
N ASP A 11 8.40 -1.50 1.45
CA ASP A 11 9.09 -2.39 0.50
C ASP A 11 8.15 -2.97 -0.56
N ILE A 12 6.96 -3.43 -0.16
CA ILE A 12 5.95 -3.96 -1.10
C ILE A 12 5.47 -2.89 -2.09
N LEU A 13 5.21 -1.66 -1.61
CA LEU A 13 4.77 -0.55 -2.45
C LEU A 13 5.88 -0.07 -3.39
N SER A 14 7.13 -0.03 -2.91
CA SER A 14 8.30 0.29 -3.73
C SER A 14 8.59 -0.77 -4.78
N GLU A 15 8.43 -2.06 -4.46
CA GLU A 15 8.56 -3.16 -5.43
C GLU A 15 7.48 -3.07 -6.51
N TRP A 16 6.24 -2.75 -6.12
CA TRP A 16 5.14 -2.59 -7.06
C TRP A 16 5.29 -1.32 -7.91
N ASN A 17 5.72 -0.21 -7.29
CA ASN A 17 5.80 1.11 -7.87
C ASN A 17 4.51 1.51 -8.64
N PRO A 18 3.40 1.79 -7.94
CA PRO A 18 2.15 2.19 -8.57
C PRO A 18 2.25 3.49 -9.40
N LEU A 19 3.32 4.28 -9.19
CA LEU A 19 3.57 5.52 -9.91
C LEU A 19 4.38 5.32 -11.21
N GLY A 20 5.00 4.15 -11.40
CA GLY A 20 5.91 3.93 -12.52
C GLY A 20 7.00 5.00 -12.59
N ASP A 21 7.18 5.59 -13.76
CA ASP A 21 8.21 6.62 -13.98
C ASP A 21 7.95 7.93 -13.21
N MET A 22 6.70 8.19 -12.79
CA MET A 22 6.35 9.39 -12.02
C MET A 22 6.98 9.40 -10.63
N ALA A 23 7.36 8.23 -10.09
CA ALA A 23 8.06 8.14 -8.81
C ALA A 23 9.35 8.99 -8.78
N ASN A 24 10.05 9.11 -9.92
CA ASN A 24 11.28 9.90 -10.02
C ASN A 24 11.04 11.42 -10.00
N GLN A 25 9.79 11.86 -10.14
CA GLN A 25 9.39 13.26 -10.17
C GLN A 25 8.90 13.77 -8.80
N ILE A 26 8.62 12.85 -7.87
CA ILE A 26 8.15 13.18 -6.52
C ILE A 26 9.35 13.18 -5.57
N SER A 27 9.89 14.36 -5.31
CA SER A 27 11.08 14.56 -4.47
C SER A 27 10.91 14.11 -3.02
N ASP A 28 9.67 14.07 -2.53
CA ASP A 28 9.25 13.77 -1.17
C ASP A 28 8.49 12.44 -1.05
N LEU A 29 8.65 11.53 -2.02
CA LEU A 29 7.93 10.24 -2.02
C LEU A 29 8.26 9.37 -0.80
N GLU A 30 9.46 9.52 -0.22
CA GLU A 30 9.93 8.81 0.98
C GLU A 30 9.66 7.28 0.98
N ASN A 31 9.75 6.65 -0.20
CA ASN A 31 9.40 5.23 -0.41
C ASN A 31 7.99 4.86 0.13
N TYR A 32 7.01 5.72 -0.14
CA TYR A 32 5.62 5.55 0.25
C TYR A 32 5.38 5.48 1.77
N GLU A 33 6.20 6.16 2.58
CA GLU A 33 6.08 6.10 4.05
C GLU A 33 4.71 6.56 4.57
N ILE A 34 4.21 7.67 4.02
CA ILE A 34 2.92 8.25 4.40
C ILE A 34 1.80 7.31 3.98
N GLU A 35 1.82 6.80 2.75
CA GLU A 35 0.76 5.93 2.23
C GLU A 35 0.77 4.57 2.93
N ALA A 36 1.94 4.01 3.22
CA ALA A 36 2.05 2.78 3.99
C ALA A 36 1.46 2.96 5.40
N THR A 37 1.72 4.10 6.03
CA THR A 37 1.17 4.47 7.34
C THR A 37 -0.36 4.54 7.28
N ASP A 38 -0.90 5.23 6.29
CA ASP A 38 -2.34 5.42 6.13
C ASP A 38 -3.07 4.12 5.79
N ILE A 39 -2.50 3.29 4.90
CA ILE A 39 -3.06 1.96 4.59
C ILE A 39 -3.11 1.12 5.88
N LEU A 40 -2.01 1.05 6.63
CA LEU A 40 -1.95 0.26 7.87
C LEU A 40 -2.90 0.77 8.95
N PHE A 41 -3.16 2.07 8.98
CA PHE A 41 -4.12 2.67 9.90
C PHE A 41 -5.56 2.22 9.59
N HIS A 42 -5.91 2.07 8.31
CA HIS A 42 -7.27 1.72 7.89
C HIS A 42 -7.55 0.21 7.83
N ILE A 43 -6.52 -0.64 7.83
CA ILE A 43 -6.70 -2.10 7.81
C ILE A 43 -6.67 -2.71 9.21
N ASN A 44 -7.34 -3.85 9.35
CA ASN A 44 -7.28 -4.72 10.51
C ASN A 44 -7.40 -6.20 10.09
N LYS A 45 -7.13 -7.12 11.03
CA LYS A 45 -7.12 -8.58 10.77
C LYS A 45 -8.45 -9.17 10.28
N LYS A 46 -9.57 -8.44 10.41
CA LYS A 46 -10.89 -8.90 9.92
C LYS A 46 -11.17 -8.48 8.49
N ASN A 47 -10.34 -7.61 7.90
CA ASN A 47 -10.55 -7.17 6.53
C ASN A 47 -10.26 -8.29 5.54
N SER A 48 -11.16 -8.46 4.56
CA SER A 48 -10.89 -9.34 3.42
C SER A 48 -9.85 -8.71 2.49
N VAL A 49 -9.29 -9.54 1.60
CA VAL A 49 -8.33 -9.07 0.59
C VAL A 49 -8.95 -7.98 -0.31
N GLU A 50 -10.23 -8.11 -0.68
CA GLU A 50 -10.94 -7.12 -1.49
C GLU A 50 -11.09 -5.79 -0.74
N GLN A 51 -11.36 -5.83 0.56
CA GLN A 51 -11.44 -4.64 1.39
C GLN A 51 -10.08 -3.95 1.51
N ILE A 52 -9.01 -4.72 1.73
CA ILE A 52 -7.64 -4.21 1.76
C ILE A 52 -7.27 -3.59 0.40
N SER A 53 -7.58 -4.27 -0.71
CA SER A 53 -7.35 -3.77 -2.07
C SER A 53 -8.05 -2.43 -2.31
N LYS A 54 -9.31 -2.30 -1.86
CA LYS A 54 -10.05 -1.03 -1.94
C LYS A 54 -9.39 0.08 -1.13
N ILE A 55 -8.91 -0.22 0.09
CA ILE A 55 -8.20 0.74 0.93
C ILE A 55 -6.90 1.21 0.27
N ILE A 56 -6.07 0.28 -0.22
CA ILE A 56 -4.84 0.59 -0.96
C ILE A 56 -5.14 1.52 -2.12
N LYS A 57 -6.12 1.15 -2.95
CA LYS A 57 -6.57 1.97 -4.07
C LYS A 57 -6.93 3.38 -3.61
N THR A 58 -7.85 3.51 -2.65
CA THR A 58 -8.31 4.81 -2.18
C THR A 58 -7.17 5.68 -1.66
N VAL A 59 -6.24 5.14 -0.85
CA VAL A 59 -5.11 5.91 -0.31
C VAL A 59 -4.18 6.39 -1.43
N LEU A 60 -3.79 5.50 -2.35
CA LEU A 60 -2.86 5.85 -3.42
C LEU A 60 -3.47 6.79 -4.46
N GLU A 61 -4.73 6.57 -4.84
CA GLU A 61 -5.46 7.44 -5.77
C GLU A 61 -5.64 8.84 -5.16
N GLN A 62 -5.91 8.95 -3.85
CA GLN A 62 -6.01 10.24 -3.16
C GLN A 62 -4.66 10.94 -2.99
N ALA A 63 -3.58 10.20 -2.73
CA ALA A 63 -2.26 10.76 -2.52
C ALA A 63 -1.64 11.29 -3.81
N PHE A 64 -1.88 10.60 -4.94
CA PHE A 64 -1.12 10.83 -6.17
C PHE A 64 -1.95 11.17 -7.40
N ASP A 65 -3.29 11.22 -7.29
CA ASP A 65 -4.20 11.50 -8.41
C ASP A 65 -3.98 10.54 -9.61
N ILE A 66 -3.76 9.26 -9.32
CA ILE A 66 -3.55 8.18 -10.30
C ILE A 66 -4.78 7.27 -10.38
N ASP A 67 -4.88 6.44 -11.44
CA ASP A 67 -5.80 5.29 -11.47
C ASP A 67 -5.02 4.01 -11.14
N VAL A 68 -5.35 3.40 -10.01
CA VAL A 68 -4.63 2.22 -9.53
C VAL A 68 -5.18 0.96 -10.20
N ASN A 69 -4.30 0.19 -10.86
CA ASN A 69 -4.67 -1.08 -11.46
C ASN A 69 -5.26 -2.06 -10.42
N LYS A 70 -6.50 -2.49 -10.66
CA LYS A 70 -7.28 -3.34 -9.74
C LYS A 70 -6.68 -4.73 -9.53
N GLU A 71 -6.12 -5.34 -10.57
CA GLU A 71 -5.54 -6.68 -10.46
C GLU A 71 -4.28 -6.64 -9.62
N LYS A 72 -3.42 -5.65 -9.86
CA LYS A 72 -2.20 -5.43 -9.07
C LYS A 72 -2.51 -5.04 -7.63
N SER A 73 -3.51 -4.20 -7.40
CA SER A 73 -3.92 -3.85 -6.03
C SER A 73 -4.44 -5.07 -5.26
N LEU A 74 -5.09 -6.04 -5.92
CA LEU A 74 -5.48 -7.31 -5.31
C LEU A 74 -4.28 -8.20 -4.97
N GLU A 75 -3.29 -8.32 -5.87
CA GLU A 75 -2.05 -9.06 -5.59
C GLU A 75 -1.31 -8.49 -4.36
N VAL A 76 -1.19 -7.16 -4.30
CA VAL A 76 -0.58 -6.47 -3.16
C VAL A 76 -1.41 -6.66 -1.90
N ALA A 77 -2.73 -6.57 -1.99
CA ALA A 77 -3.63 -6.81 -0.86
C ALA A 77 -3.47 -8.23 -0.27
N HIS A 78 -3.24 -9.25 -1.11
CA HIS A 78 -2.91 -10.60 -0.64
C HIS A 78 -1.62 -10.61 0.18
N LYS A 79 -0.54 -9.96 -0.30
CA LYS A 79 0.73 -9.86 0.44
C LYS A 79 0.53 -9.19 1.80
N ILE A 80 -0.23 -8.09 1.85
CA ILE A 80 -0.53 -7.37 3.10
C ILE A 80 -1.38 -8.22 4.05
N HIS A 81 -2.42 -8.88 3.53
CA HIS A 81 -3.30 -9.73 4.32
C HIS A 81 -2.53 -10.88 5.00
N LEU A 82 -1.56 -11.48 4.30
CA LEU A 82 -0.67 -12.47 4.89
C LEU A 82 0.22 -11.82 5.97
N MET A 83 0.90 -10.72 5.65
CA MET A 83 1.79 -10.01 6.56
C MET A 83 1.11 -9.66 7.90
N ILE A 84 -0.11 -9.12 7.89
CA ILE A 84 -0.78 -8.70 9.13
C ILE A 84 -1.31 -9.88 9.96
N ASN A 85 -1.43 -11.06 9.36
CA ASN A 85 -1.91 -12.29 10.01
C ASN A 85 -0.77 -13.23 10.42
N GLU A 86 0.49 -12.92 10.08
CA GLU A 86 1.66 -13.60 10.63
C GLU A 86 1.68 -13.52 12.17
N LYS A 87 2.10 -14.60 12.82
CA LYS A 87 2.15 -14.75 14.28
C LYS A 87 3.46 -14.25 14.86
#